data_AF-A0A8J5FXJ5-F1
#
_entry.id   AF-A0A8J5FXJ5-F1
#
_cell.length_a   1.000
_cell.length_b   1.000
_cell.length_c   1.000
_cell.angle_alpha   90.00
_cell.angle_beta   90.00
_cell.angle_gamma   90.00
#
_symmetry.space_group_name_H-M   'P 1'
#
loop_
_entity.id
_entity.type
_entity.pdbx_description
1 polymer ?
#
loop_
_entity_poly.entity_id
_entity_poly.type
_entity_poly.pdbx_seq_one_letter_code
_entity_poly.pdbx_strand_id
1 'polypeptide(L)'
;MEKQSTTPVSSNEDIVIRKTSKYHPSIWNDYFIHHTTTPALTEVSIRAEELKEQIKNLFRETSDILQIMNLIDAIQLLGLDYHFEKEIDAALSLISKHDAKNFELYETSLWFRLLRQHGFYVPPGS
;
A
#
# COMPACT_ATOMS: atom_id res chain seq x y z
N MET A 1 32.60 35.26 69.23
CA MET A 1 33.53 34.52 68.36
C MET A 1 32.95 34.53 66.96
N GLU A 2 33.53 35.34 66.08
CA GLU A 2 33.36 35.21 64.64
C GLU A 2 33.88 33.84 64.19
N LYS A 3 33.15 33.20 63.26
CA LYS A 3 33.76 32.57 62.08
C LYS A 3 32.81 32.70 60.89
N GLN A 4 33.43 33.08 59.77
CA GLN A 4 32.86 33.41 58.47
C GLN A 4 32.17 32.21 57.83
N SER A 5 31.16 32.47 56.98
CA SER A 5 30.74 31.52 55.96
C SER A 5 30.68 32.20 54.59
N THR A 6 31.51 31.66 53.71
CA THR A 6 31.83 31.94 52.31
C THR A 6 30.63 32.24 51.39
N THR A 7 30.75 33.30 50.59
CA THR A 7 30.28 33.34 49.18
C THR A 7 31.45 32.86 48.31
N PRO A 8 31.26 32.12 47.19
CA PRO A 8 30.59 32.60 45.96
C PRO A 8 29.76 31.48 45.25
N VAL A 9 28.92 31.69 44.25
CA VAL A 9 29.23 32.01 42.85
C VAL A 9 27.89 32.40 42.19
N SER A 10 27.89 33.54 41.51
CA SER A 10 26.84 33.94 40.58
C SER A 10 26.95 33.06 39.33
N SER A 11 26.08 32.06 39.20
CA SER A 11 25.75 31.48 37.91
C SER A 11 24.48 32.17 37.42
N ASN A 12 24.67 33.17 36.55
CA ASN A 12 23.60 33.61 35.66
C ASN A 12 23.33 32.45 34.70
N GLU A 13 22.53 31.49 35.12
CA GLU A 13 21.88 30.55 34.22
C GLU A 13 20.74 31.33 33.56
N ASP A 14 21.00 31.85 32.36
CA ASP A 14 19.93 32.26 31.46
C ASP A 14 19.01 31.06 31.27
N ILE A 15 17.90 31.04 32.02
CA ILE A 15 16.89 29.99 31.93
C ILE A 15 16.38 30.02 30.48
N VAL A 16 16.79 29.04 29.67
CA VAL A 16 16.26 28.87 28.31
C VAL A 16 14.81 28.41 28.44
N ILE A 17 13.88 29.36 28.45
CA ILE A 17 12.44 29.08 28.49
C ILE A 17 12.02 28.52 27.13
N ARG A 18 11.97 27.20 27.02
CA ARG A 18 11.45 26.52 25.83
C ARG A 18 9.92 26.66 25.81
N LYS A 19 9.38 27.30 24.78
CA LYS A 19 7.94 27.42 24.58
C LYS A 19 7.32 26.03 24.42
N THR A 20 6.48 25.62 25.37
CA THR A 20 5.79 24.33 25.33
C THR A 20 4.53 24.45 24.47
N SER A 21 4.41 23.58 23.48
CA SER A 21 3.22 23.48 22.63
C SER A 21 2.24 22.48 23.24
N LYS A 22 0.94 22.83 23.27
CA LYS A 22 -0.14 21.98 23.77
C LYS A 22 -0.67 21.06 22.65
N TYR A 23 0.15 20.10 22.22
CA TYR A 23 -0.30 19.11 21.24
C TYR A 23 -1.26 18.11 21.90
N HIS A 24 -2.27 17.66 21.14
CA HIS A 24 -3.13 16.57 21.58
C HIS A 24 -2.32 15.27 21.66
N PRO A 25 -2.53 14.43 22.69
CA PRO A 25 -1.83 13.14 22.79
C PRO A 25 -2.12 12.21 21.60
N SER A 26 -1.24 11.22 21.40
CA SER A 26 -1.46 10.17 20.40
C SER A 26 -2.77 9.44 20.69
N ILE A 27 -3.60 9.25 19.65
CA ILE A 27 -4.83 8.44 19.73
C ILE A 27 -4.52 7.00 20.14
N TRP A 28 -3.31 6.52 19.79
CA TRP A 28 -2.90 5.13 19.95
C TRP A 28 -2.04 4.88 21.19
N ASN A 29 -1.53 5.94 21.82
CA ASN A 29 -0.55 5.87 22.90
C ASN A 29 0.51 4.77 22.63
N ASP A 30 0.66 3.79 23.54
CA ASP A 30 1.59 2.67 23.39
C ASP A 30 0.92 1.35 22.94
N TYR A 31 -0.34 1.41 22.48
CA TYR A 31 -1.13 0.21 22.14
C TYR A 31 -0.40 -0.71 21.16
N PHE A 32 0.16 -0.17 20.08
CA PHE A 32 0.93 -0.94 19.09
C PHE A 32 2.33 -1.34 19.57
N ILE A 33 2.88 -0.70 20.60
CA ILE A 33 4.19 -1.07 21.15
C ILE A 33 4.07 -2.38 21.95
N HIS A 34 2.94 -2.57 22.63
CA HIS A 34 2.71 -3.73 23.48
C HIS A 34 1.78 -4.79 22.89
N HIS A 35 1.26 -4.58 21.68
CA HIS A 35 0.39 -5.57 21.06
C HIS A 35 1.18 -6.86 20.75
N THR A 36 0.63 -8.00 21.17
CA THR A 36 1.09 -9.31 20.73
C THR A 36 0.22 -9.75 19.57
N THR A 37 0.82 -10.01 18.41
CA THR A 37 0.10 -10.52 17.24
C THR A 37 -0.59 -11.83 17.60
N THR A 38 -1.91 -11.86 17.50
CA THR A 38 -2.66 -13.12 17.54
C THR A 38 -2.33 -13.88 16.25
N PRO A 39 -1.87 -15.13 16.31
CA PRO A 39 -1.62 -15.91 15.11
C PRO A 39 -2.91 -16.02 14.30
N ALA A 40 -2.80 -15.92 12.98
CA ALA A 40 -3.94 -16.16 12.10
C ALA A 40 -4.52 -17.55 12.40
N LEU A 41 -5.85 -17.64 12.49
CA LEU A 41 -6.52 -18.92 12.64
C LEU A 41 -6.15 -19.81 11.44
N THR A 42 -5.78 -21.06 11.72
CA THR A 42 -5.34 -22.02 10.68
C THR A 42 -6.35 -22.14 9.55
N GLU A 43 -7.64 -22.13 9.87
CA GLU A 43 -8.75 -22.16 8.91
C GLU A 43 -8.76 -20.95 7.96
N VAL A 44 -8.51 -19.74 8.48
CA VAL A 44 -8.44 -18.51 7.66
C VAL A 44 -7.27 -18.57 6.69
N SER A 45 -6.11 -19.09 7.14
CA SER A 45 -4.94 -19.25 6.27
C SER A 45 -5.18 -20.29 5.18
N ILE A 46 -5.81 -21.43 5.51
CA ILE A 46 -6.16 -22.47 4.51
C ILE A 46 -7.11 -21.88 3.47
N ARG A 47 -8.16 -21.19 3.91
CA ARG A 47 -9.14 -20.58 3.02
C ARG A 47 -8.51 -19.52 2.11
N ALA A 48 -7.55 -18.75 2.63
CA ALA A 48 -6.84 -17.76 1.83
C ALA A 48 -6.04 -18.41 0.69
N GLU A 49 -5.34 -19.52 0.94
CA GLU A 49 -4.60 -20.25 -0.10
C GLU A 49 -5.53 -20.89 -1.15
N GLU A 50 -6.68 -21.44 -0.74
CA GLU A 50 -7.69 -21.94 -1.67
C GLU A 50 -8.22 -20.85 -2.61
N LEU A 51 -8.47 -19.65 -2.09
CA LEU A 51 -8.97 -18.52 -2.88
C LEU A 51 -7.88 -17.98 -3.81
N LYS A 52 -6.62 -17.97 -3.37
CA LYS A 52 -5.48 -17.61 -4.25
C LYS A 52 -5.40 -18.55 -5.46
N GLU A 53 -5.52 -19.86 -5.25
CA GLU A 53 -5.47 -20.82 -6.36
C GLU A 53 -6.67 -20.65 -7.31
N GLN A 54 -7.86 -20.36 -6.79
CA GLN A 54 -9.03 -20.04 -7.62
C GLN A 54 -8.80 -18.82 -8.51
N ILE A 55 -8.20 -17.75 -7.97
CA ILE A 55 -7.86 -16.56 -8.77
C ILE A 55 -6.83 -16.91 -9.85
N LYS A 56 -5.81 -17.72 -9.53
CA LYS A 56 -4.83 -18.19 -10.51
C LYS A 56 -5.47 -19.02 -11.63
N ASN A 57 -6.46 -19.85 -11.30
CA ASN A 57 -7.21 -20.61 -12.30
C ASN A 57 -8.05 -19.68 -13.17
N LEU A 58 -8.64 -18.62 -12.61
CA LEU A 58 -9.37 -17.62 -13.39
C LEU A 58 -8.46 -16.96 -14.45
N PHE A 59 -7.20 -16.63 -14.11
CA PHE A 59 -6.22 -16.15 -15.09
C PHE A 59 -5.91 -17.15 -16.22
N ARG A 60 -6.00 -18.46 -15.94
CA ARG A 60 -5.73 -19.53 -16.93
C ARG A 60 -6.93 -19.82 -17.82
N GLU A 61 -8.13 -19.73 -17.26
CA GLU A 61 -9.38 -20.15 -17.92
C GLU A 61 -10.05 -19.01 -18.69
N THR A 62 -9.90 -17.77 -18.24
CA THR A 62 -10.47 -16.61 -18.93
C THR A 62 -9.67 -16.28 -20.19
N SER A 63 -10.38 -16.18 -21.32
CA SER A 63 -9.82 -15.74 -22.62
C SER A 63 -10.33 -14.35 -23.06
N ASP A 64 -11.37 -13.85 -22.41
CA ASP A 64 -11.93 -12.53 -22.67
C ASP A 64 -11.04 -11.44 -22.05
N ILE A 65 -10.48 -10.59 -22.90
CA ILE A 65 -9.57 -9.50 -22.51
C ILE A 65 -10.24 -8.53 -21.53
N LEU A 66 -11.52 -8.23 -21.68
CA LEU A 66 -12.22 -7.32 -20.78
C LEU A 66 -12.35 -7.93 -19.38
N GLN A 67 -12.68 -9.22 -19.30
CA GLN A 67 -12.74 -9.92 -18.02
C GLN A 67 -11.37 -10.00 -17.35
N ILE A 68 -10.29 -10.23 -18.10
CA ILE A 68 -8.93 -10.22 -17.57
C ILE A 68 -8.56 -8.83 -17.04
N MET A 69 -8.85 -7.76 -17.79
CA MET A 69 -8.60 -6.39 -17.34
C MET A 69 -9.36 -6.07 -16.04
N ASN A 70 -10.64 -6.44 -15.95
CA ASN A 70 -11.44 -6.25 -14.74
C ASN A 70 -10.91 -7.06 -13.55
N LEU A 71 -10.42 -8.28 -13.80
CA LEU A 71 -9.81 -9.12 -12.76
C LEU A 71 -8.54 -8.46 -12.18
N ILE A 72 -7.65 -7.97 -13.06
CA ILE A 72 -6.44 -7.26 -12.62
C ILE A 72 -6.84 -6.02 -11.81
N ASP A 73 -7.79 -5.23 -12.30
CA ASP A 73 -8.22 -4.01 -11.62
C ASP A 73 -8.78 -4.29 -10.22
N ALA A 74 -9.62 -5.33 -10.09
CA ALA A 74 -10.17 -5.75 -8.80
C ALA A 74 -9.07 -6.18 -7.83
N ILE A 75 -8.10 -6.97 -8.30
CA ILE A 75 -6.97 -7.43 -7.46
C ILE A 75 -6.13 -6.24 -6.97
N GLN A 76 -5.84 -5.28 -7.84
CA GLN A 76 -5.07 -4.08 -7.49
C GLN A 76 -5.82 -3.18 -6.51
N LEU A 77 -7.13 -2.96 -6.71
CA LEU A 77 -7.96 -2.18 -5.79
C LEU A 77 -8.08 -2.82 -4.40
N LEU A 78 -7.96 -4.15 -4.32
CA LEU A 78 -7.92 -4.88 -3.06
C LEU A 78 -6.53 -4.92 -2.41
N GLY A 79 -5.49 -4.44 -3.09
CA GLY A 79 -4.10 -4.50 -2.60
C GLY A 79 -3.55 -5.92 -2.50
N LEU A 80 -4.00 -6.81 -3.39
CA LEU A 80 -3.62 -8.23 -3.42
C LEU A 80 -2.71 -8.60 -4.59
N ASP A 81 -2.32 -7.63 -5.41
CA ASP A 81 -1.52 -7.78 -6.62
C ASP A 81 -0.17 -8.44 -6.38
N TYR A 82 0.46 -8.20 -5.22
CA TYR A 82 1.72 -8.86 -4.82
C TYR A 82 1.64 -10.40 -4.74
N HIS A 83 0.43 -10.98 -4.66
CA HIS A 83 0.25 -12.44 -4.71
C HIS A 83 0.18 -13.02 -6.12
N PHE A 84 0.00 -12.17 -7.14
CA PHE A 84 -0.31 -12.56 -8.51
C PHE A 84 0.58 -11.84 -9.54
N GLU A 85 1.75 -11.33 -9.15
CA GLU A 85 2.64 -10.55 -10.02
C GLU A 85 2.90 -11.25 -11.36
N LYS A 86 3.17 -12.56 -11.33
CA LYS A 86 3.46 -13.36 -12.54
C LYS A 86 2.25 -13.47 -13.46
N GLU A 87 1.07 -13.73 -12.89
CA GLU A 87 -0.18 -13.83 -13.63
C GLU A 87 -0.56 -12.48 -14.24
N ILE A 88 -0.41 -11.40 -13.48
CA ILE A 88 -0.67 -10.02 -13.92
C ILE A 88 0.29 -9.62 -15.05
N ASP A 89 1.58 -9.86 -14.92
CA ASP A 89 2.58 -9.55 -15.96
C ASP A 89 2.30 -10.29 -17.27
N ALA A 90 1.97 -11.58 -17.18
CA ALA A 90 1.61 -12.39 -18.33
C ALA A 90 0.32 -11.88 -19.01
N ALA A 91 -0.69 -11.55 -18.22
CA ALA A 91 -1.94 -11.00 -18.70
C ALA A 91 -1.75 -9.63 -19.36
N LEU A 92 -0.99 -8.71 -18.76
CA LEU A 92 -0.68 -7.40 -19.32
C LEU A 92 0.08 -7.50 -20.63
N SER A 93 0.99 -8.46 -20.76
CA SER A 93 1.70 -8.75 -22.01
C SER A 93 0.77 -9.22 -23.15
N LEU A 94 -0.38 -9.81 -22.83
CA LEU A 94 -1.42 -10.16 -23.79
C LEU A 94 -2.29 -8.93 -24.10
N ILE A 95 -2.72 -8.21 -23.07
CA ILE A 95 -3.53 -7.00 -23.17
C ILE A 95 -2.82 -5.93 -24.02
N SER A 96 -1.50 -5.79 -23.89
CA SER A 96 -0.71 -4.80 -24.65
C SER A 96 -0.68 -5.06 -26.15
N LYS A 97 -0.94 -6.31 -26.58
CA LYS A 97 -0.96 -6.73 -27.98
C LYS A 97 -2.37 -6.69 -28.58
N HIS A 98 -3.39 -6.51 -27.76
CA HIS A 98 -4.78 -6.48 -28.20
C HIS A 98 -5.11 -5.15 -28.89
N ASP A 99 -5.88 -5.20 -29.99
CA ASP A 99 -6.34 -3.99 -30.68
C ASP A 99 -7.49 -3.34 -29.88
N ALA A 100 -7.20 -2.21 -29.25
CA ALA A 100 -8.17 -1.45 -28.46
C ALA A 100 -9.11 -0.58 -29.32
N LYS A 101 -9.04 -0.60 -30.66
CA LYS A 101 -9.88 0.26 -31.52
C LYS A 101 -11.39 0.09 -31.33
N ASN A 102 -11.83 -1.09 -30.92
CA ASN A 102 -13.25 -1.40 -30.72
C ASN A 102 -13.69 -1.23 -29.26
N PHE A 103 -12.82 -0.74 -28.38
CA PHE A 103 -13.15 -0.51 -26.98
C PHE A 103 -14.02 0.73 -26.84
N GLU A 104 -15.04 0.66 -25.99
CA GLU A 104 -15.78 1.85 -25.59
C GLU A 104 -14.92 2.65 -24.58
N LEU A 105 -15.50 3.74 -24.07
CA LEU A 105 -14.79 4.65 -23.17
C LEU A 105 -14.25 3.94 -21.92
N TYR A 106 -15.04 3.04 -21.34
CA TYR A 106 -14.66 2.31 -20.13
C TYR A 106 -13.46 1.40 -20.40
N GLU A 107 -13.54 0.55 -21.41
CA GLU A 107 -12.50 -0.43 -21.73
C GLU A 107 -11.22 0.27 -22.18
N THR A 108 -11.34 1.35 -22.97
CA THR A 108 -10.19 2.16 -23.40
C THR A 108 -9.48 2.79 -22.20
N SER A 109 -10.24 3.35 -21.26
CA SER A 109 -9.68 4.00 -20.07
C SER A 109 -8.99 2.99 -19.16
N LEU A 110 -9.61 1.82 -18.96
CA LEU A 110 -9.06 0.74 -18.15
C LEU A 110 -7.78 0.17 -18.78
N TRP A 111 -7.84 -0.15 -20.08
CA TRP A 111 -6.70 -0.64 -20.86
C TRP A 111 -5.49 0.31 -20.77
N PHE A 112 -5.73 1.60 -21.03
CA PHE A 112 -4.69 2.63 -20.99
C PHE A 112 -4.06 2.74 -19.60
N ARG A 113 -4.89 2.77 -18.55
CA ARG A 113 -4.44 2.89 -17.17
C ARG A 113 -3.60 1.68 -16.74
N LEU A 114 -4.09 0.46 -16.95
CA LEU A 114 -3.40 -0.77 -16.57
C LEU A 114 -2.02 -0.84 -17.23
N LEU A 115 -1.94 -0.61 -18.53
CA LEU A 115 -0.67 -0.64 -19.25
C LEU A 115 0.32 0.42 -18.73
N ARG A 116 -0.13 1.66 -18.53
CA ARG A 116 0.76 2.72 -18.04
C ARG A 116 1.22 2.51 -16.60
N GLN A 117 0.36 2.02 -15.72
CA GLN A 117 0.73 1.71 -14.33
C GLN A 117 1.86 0.67 -14.26
N HIS A 118 1.91 -0.25 -15.23
CA HIS A 118 2.92 -1.29 -15.34
C HIS A 118 4.06 -0.96 -16.31
N GLY A 119 4.22 0.30 -16.70
CA GLY A 119 5.37 0.78 -17.47
C GLY A 119 5.32 0.49 -18.98
N PHE A 120 4.20 0.01 -19.51
CA PHE A 120 4.02 -0.11 -20.95
C PHE A 120 3.84 1.27 -21.58
N TYR A 121 4.53 1.50 -22.68
CA TYR A 121 4.35 2.72 -23.47
C TYR A 121 3.03 2.66 -24.21
N VAL A 122 2.12 3.59 -23.89
CA VAL A 122 0.87 3.81 -24.61
C VAL A 122 0.81 5.27 -25.05
N PRO A 123 0.74 5.56 -26.36
CA PRO A 123 0.68 6.93 -26.85
C PRO A 123 -0.60 7.62 -26.34
N PRO A 124 -0.56 8.90 -25.93
CA PRO A 124 -1.76 9.67 -25.71
C PRO A 124 -2.47 9.81 -27.06
N GLY A 125 -3.75 9.45 -27.14
CA GLY A 125 -4.52 9.41 -28.39
C GLY A 125 -4.34 10.67 -29.23
N SER A 126 -4.15 10.50 -30.54
CA SER A 126 -4.05 11.57 -31.54
C SER A 126 -5.41 12.03 -32.04
#